data_AF-A0A7K6UE16-F1
#
_entry.id   AF-A0A7K6UE16-F1
#
_cell.length_a   1.000
_cell.length_b   1.000
_cell.length_c   1.000
_cell.angle_alpha   90.00
_cell.angle_beta   90.00
_cell.angle_gamma   90.00
#
_symmetry.space_group_name_H-M   'P 1'
#
loop_
_entity.id
_entity.type
_entity.pdbx_description
1 polymer ?
#
loop_
_entity_poly.entity_id
_entity_poly.type
_entity_poly.pdbx_seq_one_letter_code
_entity_poly.pdbx_strand_id
1 'polypeptide(L)'
;GCGVRSSPPVLPCVCRDLSENPLTALPGDTFRGFTRLQLLAVPLALQCPGGSSAWQEVTLHGSSRLCQEQRNPCNGSGEPAWLCPENAACAPDGPGLTQCLCDGPFHGYKCLRE
;
A
#
# COMPACT_ATOMS: atom_id res chain seq x y z
N GLY A 1 18.44 -5.72 8.49
CA GLY A 1 18.73 -4.27 8.63
C GLY A 1 18.53 -3.62 7.28
N CYS A 2 17.78 -2.52 7.22
CA CYS A 2 17.72 -1.69 6.02
C CYS A 2 19.02 -0.90 5.92
N GLY A 3 19.94 -1.37 5.10
CA GLY A 3 21.22 -0.73 4.85
C GLY A 3 21.22 -0.02 3.52
N VAL A 4 20.78 1.23 3.47
CA VAL A 4 21.25 2.17 2.44
C VAL A 4 22.03 3.23 3.20
N ARG A 5 23.36 3.19 3.02
CA ARG A 5 24.31 4.01 3.75
C ARG A 5 24.19 5.46 3.29
N SER A 6 23.56 6.34 4.10
CA SER A 6 24.05 7.68 4.54
C SER A 6 22.95 8.65 5.05
N SER A 7 22.80 8.76 6.40
CA SER A 7 22.34 9.92 7.24
C SER A 7 20.91 10.51 7.12
N PRO A 8 20.29 11.18 8.14
CA PRO A 8 20.31 11.07 9.62
C PRO A 8 18.94 10.51 10.14
N PRO A 9 18.47 10.63 11.42
CA PRO A 9 17.45 9.73 11.98
C PRO A 9 16.05 10.06 11.44
N VAL A 10 15.70 9.45 10.33
CA VAL A 10 14.32 9.38 9.87
C VAL A 10 13.57 8.33 10.68
N LEU A 11 12.33 8.67 11.03
CA LEU A 11 11.33 7.84 11.72
C LEU A 11 11.44 6.36 11.35
N PRO A 12 11.11 5.41 12.24
CA PRO A 12 11.26 3.98 11.95
C PRO A 12 10.59 3.64 10.62
N CYS A 13 11.42 3.36 9.62
CA CYS A 13 10.96 3.07 8.28
C CYS A 13 10.15 1.77 8.34
N VAL A 14 8.90 1.78 7.89
CA VAL A 14 8.11 0.55 7.77
C VAL A 14 8.57 -0.18 6.51
N CYS A 15 9.66 -0.93 6.67
CA CYS A 15 10.30 -1.70 5.60
C CYS A 15 9.97 -3.18 5.76
N ARG A 16 9.61 -3.82 4.64
CA ARG A 16 9.42 -5.28 4.57
C ARG A 16 10.30 -5.83 3.46
N ASP A 17 11.14 -6.80 3.79
CA ASP A 17 12.00 -7.46 2.83
C ASP A 17 11.56 -8.92 2.67
N LEU A 18 11.10 -9.27 1.48
CA LEU A 18 10.66 -10.60 1.11
C LEU A 18 11.56 -11.24 0.04
N SER A 19 12.65 -10.57 -0.36
CA SER A 19 13.50 -10.96 -1.50
C SER A 19 14.06 -12.39 -1.43
N GLU A 20 14.47 -12.83 -0.25
CA GLU A 20 15.07 -14.15 -0.01
C GLU A 20 14.04 -15.24 0.33
N ASN A 21 12.76 -15.02 0.06
CA ASN A 21 11.71 -16.01 0.27
C ASN A 21 11.37 -16.73 -1.04
N PRO A 22 11.08 -18.06 -1.01
CA PRO A 22 10.73 -18.84 -2.19
C PRO A 22 9.28 -18.56 -2.66
N LEU A 23 8.92 -17.29 -2.80
CA LEU A 23 7.58 -16.85 -3.17
C LEU A 23 7.41 -16.90 -4.69
N THR A 24 6.41 -17.65 -5.14
CA THR A 24 6.04 -17.74 -6.56
C THR A 24 4.86 -16.83 -6.92
N ALA A 25 4.12 -16.34 -5.92
CA ALA A 25 3.03 -15.40 -6.08
C ALA A 25 2.87 -14.54 -4.82
N LEU A 26 2.34 -13.33 -5.01
CA LEU A 26 1.87 -12.45 -3.93
C LEU A 26 0.39 -12.15 -4.19
N PRO A 27 -0.54 -12.87 -3.54
CA PRO A 27 -1.97 -12.54 -3.64
C PRO A 27 -2.21 -11.08 -3.25
N GLY A 28 -3.08 -10.38 -3.98
CA GLY A 28 -3.30 -8.94 -3.81
C GLY A 28 -3.69 -8.54 -2.38
N ASP A 29 -4.48 -9.38 -1.71
CA ASP A 29 -4.94 -9.14 -0.33
C ASP A 29 -3.89 -9.43 0.76
N THR A 30 -2.73 -10.00 0.42
CA THR A 30 -1.67 -10.33 1.41
C THR A 30 -1.20 -9.09 2.17
N PHE A 31 -1.24 -7.93 1.50
CA PHE A 31 -0.82 -6.64 2.07
C PHE A 31 -2.01 -5.78 2.50
N ARG A 32 -3.18 -6.38 2.70
CA ARG A 32 -4.34 -5.68 3.24
C ARG A 32 -4.01 -5.12 4.63
N GLY A 33 -4.40 -3.88 4.89
CA GLY A 33 -4.08 -3.14 6.11
C GLY A 33 -2.66 -2.55 6.16
N PHE A 34 -1.76 -2.89 5.23
CA PHE A 34 -0.45 -2.24 5.13
C PHE A 34 -0.56 -0.94 4.33
N THR A 35 -0.90 0.16 5.01
CA THR A 35 -1.24 1.45 4.39
C THR A 35 -0.10 2.48 4.39
N ARG A 36 1.07 2.13 4.95
CA ARG A 36 2.21 3.05 5.14
C ARG A 36 3.56 2.40 4.83
N LEU A 37 3.62 1.51 3.82
CA LEU A 37 4.89 0.89 3.42
C LEU A 37 5.78 1.92 2.73
N GLN A 38 6.96 2.17 3.31
CA GLN A 38 7.98 3.01 2.69
C GLN A 38 8.86 2.22 1.71
N LEU A 39 9.11 0.94 2.03
CA LEU A 39 9.90 0.05 1.20
C LEU A 39 9.39 -1.39 1.32
N LEU A 40 9.14 -2.01 0.16
CA LEU A 40 8.88 -3.42 0.04
C LEU A 40 9.84 -4.02 -1.00
N ALA A 41 10.72 -4.92 -0.57
CA ALA A 41 11.56 -5.70 -1.48
C ALA A 41 10.87 -7.05 -1.76
N VAL A 42 10.72 -7.42 -3.02
CA VAL A 42 10.16 -8.69 -3.47
C VAL A 42 11.13 -9.39 -4.42
N PRO A 43 11.07 -10.72 -4.57
CA PRO A 43 11.81 -11.43 -5.61
C PRO A 43 11.60 -10.80 -6.99
N LEU A 44 12.64 -10.72 -7.82
CA LEU A 44 12.61 -10.03 -9.13
C LEU A 44 11.47 -10.49 -10.06
N ALA A 45 11.14 -11.79 -10.01
CA ALA A 45 10.07 -12.40 -10.80
C ALA A 45 8.66 -11.90 -10.42
N LEU A 46 8.50 -11.35 -9.21
CA LEU A 46 7.24 -10.85 -8.69
C LEU A 46 7.08 -9.36 -8.98
N GLN A 47 5.83 -8.96 -9.15
CA GLN A 47 5.45 -7.55 -9.26
C GLN A 47 5.18 -6.96 -7.87
N CYS A 48 5.30 -5.65 -7.77
CA CYS A 48 4.87 -4.94 -6.57
C CYS A 48 3.35 -5.17 -6.35
N PRO A 49 2.90 -5.41 -5.11
CA PRO A 49 1.47 -5.47 -4.78
C PRO A 49 0.76 -4.20 -5.22
N GLY A 50 -0.44 -4.32 -5.79
CA GLY A 50 -1.18 -3.19 -6.38
C GLY A 50 -0.61 -2.70 -7.73
N GLY A 51 0.42 -3.35 -8.27
CA GLY A 51 1.10 -2.93 -9.50
C GLY A 51 2.01 -1.72 -9.29
N SER A 52 2.69 -1.26 -10.34
CA SER A 52 3.62 -0.12 -10.27
C SER A 52 2.94 1.21 -9.95
N SER A 53 1.65 1.35 -10.28
CA SER A 53 0.87 2.57 -10.00
C SER A 53 0.62 2.80 -8.52
N ALA A 54 0.66 1.74 -7.69
CA ALA A 54 0.48 1.82 -6.24
C ALA A 54 1.72 2.35 -5.49
N TRP A 55 2.84 2.60 -6.18
CA TRP A 55 4.11 3.00 -5.60
C TRP A 55 4.62 4.29 -6.26
N GLN A 56 5.37 5.08 -5.51
CA GLN A 56 6.01 6.27 -6.05
C GLN A 56 7.10 5.88 -7.03
N GLU A 57 7.86 4.85 -6.69
CA GLU A 57 8.97 4.37 -7.50
C GLU A 57 9.09 2.84 -7.39
N VAL A 58 9.40 2.20 -8.51
CA VAL A 58 9.74 0.78 -8.56
C VAL A 58 11.10 0.63 -9.23
N THR A 59 12.08 0.13 -8.49
CA THR A 59 13.45 -0.07 -8.99
C THR A 59 13.84 -1.54 -8.93
N LEU A 60 14.86 -1.91 -9.69
CA LEU A 60 15.46 -3.24 -9.65
C LEU A 60 16.80 -3.14 -8.91
N HIS A 61 17.04 -4.05 -7.96
CA HIS A 61 18.27 -4.09 -7.19
C HIS A 61 18.73 -5.54 -7.00
N GLY A 62 19.75 -5.95 -7.76
CA GLY A 62 20.22 -7.33 -7.78
C GLY A 62 19.12 -8.30 -8.23
N SER A 63 18.83 -9.30 -7.39
CA SER A 63 17.76 -10.29 -7.57
C SER A 63 16.40 -9.84 -7.03
N SER A 64 16.27 -8.56 -6.67
CA SER A 64 15.07 -8.01 -6.03
C SER A 64 14.44 -6.89 -6.85
N ARG A 65 13.13 -6.76 -6.71
CA ARG A 65 12.37 -5.57 -7.09
C ARG A 65 12.06 -4.79 -5.82
N LEU A 66 12.39 -3.50 -5.81
CA LEU A 66 12.12 -2.60 -4.71
C LEU A 66 10.91 -1.73 -5.06
N CYS A 67 9.89 -1.79 -4.22
CA CYS A 67 8.68 -0.99 -4.30
C CYS A 67 8.77 0.09 -3.22
N GLN A 68 8.89 1.35 -3.62
CA GLN A 68 9.22 2.47 -2.74
C GLN A 68 8.06 3.45 -2.64
N GLU A 69 7.84 3.92 -1.41
CA GLU A 69 6.84 4.90 -1.01
C GLU A 69 5.45 4.61 -1.59
N GLN A 70 4.69 3.80 -0.86
CA GLN A 70 3.32 3.46 -1.21
C GLN A 70 2.48 4.72 -1.42
N ARG A 71 1.81 4.80 -2.57
CA ARG A 71 0.87 5.89 -2.86
C ARG A 71 -0.46 5.65 -2.15
N ASN A 72 -1.08 6.74 -1.71
CA ASN A 72 -2.46 6.69 -1.23
C ASN A 72 -3.41 6.60 -2.44
N PRO A 73 -4.12 5.47 -2.65
CA PRO A 73 -5.06 5.34 -3.76
C PRO A 73 -6.25 6.30 -3.69
N CYS A 74 -6.56 6.89 -2.52
CA CYS A 74 -7.61 7.89 -2.36
C CYS A 74 -7.16 9.33 -2.75
N ASN A 75 -5.87 9.58 -2.98
CA ASN A 75 -5.37 10.92 -3.34
C ASN A 75 -5.50 11.26 -4.83
N GLY A 76 -5.94 10.32 -5.68
CA GLY A 76 -6.10 10.54 -7.12
C GLY A 76 -7.48 11.08 -7.49
N SER A 77 -7.57 11.88 -8.55
CA SER A 77 -8.84 12.29 -9.17
C SER A 77 -9.50 11.20 -10.03
N GLY A 78 -9.05 9.95 -9.91
CA GLY A 78 -9.60 8.81 -10.63
C GLY A 78 -10.83 8.22 -9.94
N GLU A 79 -11.60 7.44 -10.70
CA GLU A 79 -12.85 6.76 -10.33
C GLU A 79 -12.96 6.12 -8.91
N PRO A 80 -11.90 5.59 -8.25
CA PRO A 80 -12.08 4.93 -6.95
C PRO A 80 -12.51 5.86 -5.81
N ALA A 81 -12.18 7.16 -5.88
CA ALA A 81 -12.58 8.13 -4.86
C ALA A 81 -14.09 8.41 -4.85
N TRP A 82 -14.81 8.07 -5.93
CA TRP A 82 -16.26 8.24 -6.06
C TRP A 82 -17.11 7.04 -5.64
N LEU A 83 -16.51 5.94 -5.19
CA LEU A 83 -17.26 4.72 -4.87
C LEU A 83 -17.83 4.69 -3.44
N CYS A 84 -17.44 5.61 -2.56
CA CYS A 84 -17.95 5.60 -1.20
C CYS A 84 -19.35 6.22 -1.11
N PRO A 85 -20.25 5.67 -0.26
CA PRO A 85 -21.56 6.26 0.00
C PRO A 85 -21.42 7.64 0.66
N GLU A 86 -22.49 8.43 0.64
CA GLU A 86 -22.52 9.84 1.08
C GLU A 86 -21.91 10.09 2.48
N ASN A 87 -22.10 9.15 3.42
CA ASN A 87 -21.61 9.25 4.80
C ASN A 87 -20.33 8.43 5.04
N ALA A 88 -19.50 8.28 4.00
CA ALA A 88 -18.26 7.54 4.09
C ALA A 88 -17.13 8.19 3.31
N ALA A 89 -15.93 8.14 3.88
CA ALA A 89 -14.71 8.58 3.23
C ALA A 89 -13.90 7.41 2.68
N CYS A 90 -13.23 7.63 1.55
CA CYS A 90 -12.21 6.72 1.04
C CYS A 90 -11.03 6.68 2.00
N ALA A 91 -10.61 5.47 2.37
CA ALA A 91 -9.39 5.21 3.12
C ALA A 91 -8.53 4.16 2.39
N PRO A 92 -7.20 4.25 2.48
CA PRO A 92 -6.32 3.19 1.97
C PRO A 92 -6.53 1.89 2.77
N ASP A 93 -6.41 0.75 2.10
CA ASP A 93 -6.47 -0.58 2.73
C ASP A 93 -5.30 -1.49 2.31
N GLY A 94 -4.24 -0.92 1.74
CA GLY A 94 -3.10 -1.67 1.21
C GLY A 94 -2.57 -1.09 -0.10
N PRO A 95 -1.48 -1.61 -0.66
CA PRO A 95 -0.95 -1.16 -1.95
C PRO A 95 -1.99 -1.36 -3.05
N GLY A 96 -2.52 -0.27 -3.60
CA GLY A 96 -3.57 -0.30 -4.62
C GLY A 96 -4.96 -0.71 -4.12
N LEU A 97 -5.16 -0.85 -2.80
CA LEU A 97 -6.44 -1.23 -2.21
C LEU A 97 -7.08 -0.04 -1.49
N THR A 98 -8.40 0.10 -1.66
CA THR A 98 -9.23 1.11 -0.98
C THR A 98 -10.32 0.44 -0.15
N GLN A 99 -10.80 1.17 0.85
CA GLN A 99 -11.99 0.86 1.62
C GLN A 99 -12.79 2.14 1.89
N CYS A 100 -14.07 1.99 2.22
CA CYS A 100 -14.91 3.11 2.66
C CYS A 100 -15.15 3.00 4.16
N LEU A 101 -14.79 4.04 4.90
CA LEU A 101 -15.01 4.12 6.35
C LEU A 101 -16.13 5.12 6.59
N CYS A 102 -17.07 4.78 7.47
CA CYS A 102 -18.15 5.69 7.82
C CYS A 102 -17.60 6.92 8.55
N ASP A 103 -18.15 8.08 8.23
CA ASP A 103 -17.77 9.34 8.83
C ASP A 103 -18.51 9.56 10.16
N GLY A 104 -17.82 10.15 11.15
CA GLY A 104 -18.45 10.58 12.41
C GLY A 104 -19.25 9.48 13.13
N PRO A 105 -20.52 9.74 13.52
CA PRO A 105 -21.36 8.76 14.21
C PRO A 105 -21.97 7.70 13.28
N PHE A 106 -21.80 7.84 11.96
CA PHE A 106 -22.46 6.96 11.02
C PHE A 106 -21.91 5.52 11.08
N HIS A 107 -22.79 4.54 10.95
CA HIS A 107 -22.44 3.12 11.01
C HIS A 107 -23.45 2.24 10.24
N GLY A 108 -23.16 0.93 10.19
CA GLY A 108 -23.99 -0.06 9.49
C GLY A 108 -23.79 -0.08 7.98
N TYR A 109 -24.64 -0.87 7.29
CA TYR A 109 -24.56 -1.00 5.83
C TYR A 109 -24.71 0.36 5.14
N LYS A 110 -23.73 0.71 4.31
CA LYS A 110 -23.64 2.00 3.60
C LYS A 110 -23.60 3.25 4.49
N CYS A 111 -23.30 3.12 5.79
CA CYS A 111 -23.19 4.25 6.72
C CYS A 111 -24.49 5.07 6.84
N LEU A 112 -25.64 4.39 6.89
CA LEU A 112 -26.97 5.02 6.92
C LEU A 112 -27.58 5.13 8.34
N ARG A 113 -26.91 4.60 9.37
CA ARG A 113 -27.37 4.67 10.78
C ARG A 113 -26.49 5.64 11.55
N GLU A 114 -27.03 6.35 12.53
CA GLU A 114 -26.34 7.30 13.42
C GLU A 114 -26.45 6.85 14.87
#